data_AF-A0A0G0K690-F1
#
_entry.id   AF-A0A0G0K690-F1
#
_cell.length_a   1.000
_cell.length_b   1.000
_cell.length_c   1.000
_cell.angle_alpha   90.00
_cell.angle_beta   90.00
_cell.angle_gamma   90.00
#
_symmetry.space_group_name_H-M   'P 1'
#
loop_
_entity.id
_entity.type
_entity.pdbx_description
1 polymer ?
#
loop_
_entity_poly.entity_id
_entity_poly.type
_entity_poly.pdbx_seq_one_letter_code
_entity_poly.pdbx_strand_id
1 'polypeptide(L)'
;MFMNIVKSWLIPIIVSISLFLGLRPVFAQIVTPESESNDTLLVGSEVEKNAVMQVYYVSNGEKHFITGSAYANESPDFAGDYITWMGQAVNGNWQVFLYDLSSGTTTQITSSGNNQNPKVSDRGEVVWEGWVFDSWQIFNFDGMKITQLTSGDTSVNPGIEGDYIIYARKDITGTWRSAVYSVSKNRAVDVTTGIASKYPKVRNGKIILGGQGSEKEFGLNADDLFILDLIPLTTTESAGTKEDQATESAEVDNEIPETVTEDDIFEELNATELRSGE
;
A
#
# COMPACT_ATOMS: atom_id res chain seq x y z
N MET A 1 39.96 -62.14 13.18
CA MET A 1 39.63 -60.90 13.94
C MET A 1 38.41 -60.14 13.38
N PHE A 2 37.76 -60.58 12.29
CA PHE A 2 36.64 -59.84 11.66
C PHE A 2 35.22 -60.41 11.94
N MET A 3 35.07 -61.49 12.70
CA MET A 3 33.79 -62.21 12.84
C MET A 3 33.08 -62.03 14.19
N ASN A 4 33.70 -61.32 15.15
CA ASN A 4 33.11 -61.05 16.46
C ASN A 4 32.53 -59.63 16.61
N ILE A 5 32.78 -58.72 15.66
CA ILE A 5 32.28 -57.34 15.71
C ILE A 5 30.86 -57.25 15.12
N VAL A 6 30.51 -58.12 14.18
CA VAL A 6 29.19 -58.11 13.50
C VAL A 6 28.05 -58.55 14.43
N LYS A 7 28.30 -59.45 15.40
CA LYS A 7 27.27 -59.93 16.33
C LYS A 7 26.99 -58.99 17.52
N SER A 8 27.91 -58.08 17.85
CA SER A 8 27.76 -57.26 19.07
C SER A 8 27.04 -55.93 18.85
N TRP A 9 26.90 -55.47 17.61
CA TRP A 9 26.29 -54.16 17.29
C TRP A 9 24.98 -54.24 16.49
N LEU A 10 24.74 -55.33 15.74
CA LEU A 10 23.51 -55.46 14.94
C LEU A 10 22.27 -55.88 15.77
N ILE A 11 22.46 -56.67 16.82
CA ILE A 11 21.36 -57.17 17.65
C ILE A 11 20.68 -56.04 18.46
N PRO A 12 21.41 -55.10 19.10
CA PRO A 12 20.77 -53.96 19.78
C PRO A 12 20.02 -53.03 18.81
N ILE A 13 20.56 -52.81 17.60
CA ILE A 13 19.96 -51.91 16.61
C ILE A 13 18.65 -52.48 16.05
N ILE A 14 18.60 -53.79 15.76
CA ILE A 14 17.37 -54.45 15.27
C ILE A 14 16.29 -54.49 16.36
N VAL A 15 16.66 -54.70 17.63
CA VAL A 15 15.74 -54.63 18.77
C VAL A 15 15.21 -53.19 18.96
N SER A 16 16.06 -52.17 18.79
CA SER A 16 15.66 -50.76 18.90
C SER A 16 14.74 -50.31 17.76
N ILE A 17 14.99 -50.76 16.52
CA ILE A 17 14.11 -50.48 15.36
C ILE A 17 12.77 -51.21 15.50
N SER A 18 12.77 -52.44 16.03
CA SER A 18 11.54 -53.21 16.27
C SER A 18 10.68 -52.61 17.39
N LEU A 19 11.31 -52.03 18.43
CA LEU A 19 10.62 -51.26 19.47
C LEU A 19 10.03 -49.95 18.92
N PHE A 20 10.69 -49.32 17.94
CA PHE A 20 10.22 -48.07 17.32
C PHE A 20 9.06 -48.29 16.32
N LEU A 21 8.97 -49.46 15.70
CA LEU A 21 7.87 -49.81 14.76
C LEU A 21 6.68 -50.53 15.44
N GLY A 22 6.89 -51.12 16.63
CA GLY A 22 5.85 -51.84 17.39
C GLY A 22 5.05 -50.96 18.36
N LEU A 23 5.59 -49.82 18.78
CA LEU A 23 4.86 -48.81 19.56
C LEU A 23 4.24 -47.81 18.59
N ARG A 24 3.08 -48.15 18.01
CA ARG A 24 2.23 -47.11 17.42
C ARG A 24 1.73 -46.26 18.59
N PRO A 25 2.08 -44.97 18.69
CA PRO A 25 1.33 -44.09 19.56
C PRO A 25 -0.08 -44.04 18.99
N VAL A 26 -1.05 -44.57 19.73
CA VAL A 26 -2.44 -44.17 19.50
C VAL A 26 -2.48 -42.72 19.96
N PHE A 27 -2.25 -41.80 19.03
CA PHE A 27 -2.60 -40.42 19.26
C PHE A 27 -4.10 -40.42 19.51
N ALA A 28 -4.49 -40.13 20.75
CA ALA A 28 -5.84 -39.72 21.02
C ALA A 28 -6.13 -38.57 20.07
N GLN A 29 -7.11 -38.76 19.17
CA GLN A 29 -7.69 -37.64 18.46
C GLN A 29 -8.37 -36.79 19.54
N ILE A 30 -7.65 -35.79 20.03
CA ILE A 30 -8.32 -34.63 20.59
C ILE A 30 -9.05 -34.07 19.38
N VAL A 31 -10.36 -34.29 19.33
CA VAL A 31 -11.24 -33.40 18.59
C VAL A 31 -11.04 -32.06 19.27
N THR A 32 -10.08 -31.29 18.77
CA THR A 32 -10.06 -29.86 19.00
C THR A 32 -11.43 -29.40 18.55
N PRO A 33 -12.22 -28.71 19.40
CA PRO A 33 -13.30 -27.94 18.84
C PRO A 33 -12.63 -27.07 17.77
N GLU A 34 -13.12 -27.19 16.54
CA GLU A 34 -12.86 -26.27 15.46
C GLU A 34 -13.32 -24.91 16.01
N SER A 35 -12.39 -24.25 16.70
CA SER A 35 -12.49 -22.86 17.01
C SER A 35 -12.40 -22.22 15.65
N GLU A 36 -13.55 -21.98 15.04
CA GLU A 36 -13.76 -20.83 14.19
C GLU A 36 -13.45 -19.59 15.04
N SER A 37 -12.18 -19.40 15.41
CA SER A 37 -11.71 -18.06 15.70
C SER A 37 -11.70 -17.42 14.33
N ASN A 38 -12.78 -16.71 14.03
CA ASN A 38 -12.65 -15.45 13.30
C ASN A 38 -11.73 -14.55 14.14
N ASP A 39 -10.44 -14.92 14.27
CA ASP A 39 -9.40 -14.13 14.88
C ASP A 39 -9.06 -13.07 13.84
N THR A 40 -10.04 -12.22 13.58
CA THR A 40 -9.92 -11.09 12.69
C THR A 40 -8.94 -10.17 13.38
N LEU A 41 -7.69 -10.19 12.91
CA LEU A 41 -6.69 -9.23 13.32
C LEU A 41 -7.29 -7.83 13.15
N LEU A 42 -7.41 -7.08 14.25
CA LEU A 42 -7.81 -5.69 14.20
C LEU A 42 -6.55 -4.85 14.33
N VAL A 43 -6.38 -3.90 13.42
CA VAL A 43 -5.27 -2.94 13.45
C VAL A 43 -5.86 -1.55 13.57
N GLY A 44 -5.26 -0.72 14.42
CA GLY A 44 -5.74 0.63 14.63
C GLY A 44 -4.69 1.50 15.30
N SER A 45 -5.07 2.75 15.52
CA SER A 45 -4.27 3.71 16.26
C SER A 45 -5.12 4.41 17.32
N GLU A 46 -4.54 4.66 18.49
CA GLU A 46 -5.22 5.39 19.56
C GLU A 46 -4.25 6.24 20.38
N VAL A 47 -4.81 7.25 21.07
CA VAL A 47 -4.08 8.08 22.03
C VAL A 47 -4.30 7.52 23.43
N GLU A 48 -3.23 7.04 24.09
CA GLU A 48 -3.34 6.57 25.47
C GLU A 48 -3.30 7.75 26.45
N LYS A 49 -4.37 7.99 27.24
CA LYS A 49 -4.43 8.82 28.48
C LYS A 49 -3.68 10.18 28.50
N ASN A 50 -3.45 10.84 27.35
CA ASN A 50 -2.68 12.09 27.10
C ASN A 50 -1.32 11.93 26.38
N ALA A 51 -1.06 10.78 25.75
CA ALA A 51 0.17 10.47 25.01
C ALA A 51 0.07 10.87 23.51
N VAL A 52 1.12 10.55 22.75
CA VAL A 52 1.13 10.61 21.29
C VAL A 52 0.28 9.48 20.69
N MET A 53 -0.18 9.61 19.45
CA MET A 53 -0.89 8.53 18.74
C MET A 53 0.03 7.30 18.59
N GLN A 54 -0.49 6.12 18.93
CA GLN A 54 0.24 4.86 18.85
C GLN A 54 -0.53 3.84 18.03
N VAL A 55 0.19 3.02 17.26
CA VAL A 55 -0.37 1.92 16.48
C VAL A 55 -0.38 0.64 17.31
N TYR A 56 -1.47 -0.10 17.19
CA TYR A 56 -1.67 -1.38 17.84
C TYR A 56 -2.31 -2.40 16.90
N TYR A 57 -2.18 -3.67 17.25
CA TYR A 57 -3.04 -4.73 16.76
C TYR A 57 -3.73 -5.47 17.91
N VAL A 58 -4.84 -6.13 17.62
CA VAL A 58 -5.55 -7.02 18.55
C VAL A 58 -5.55 -8.42 17.97
N SER A 59 -5.00 -9.38 18.72
CA SER A 59 -5.04 -10.81 18.42
C SER A 59 -5.54 -11.56 19.64
N ASN A 60 -6.43 -12.53 19.45
CA ASN A 60 -7.02 -13.31 20.54
C ASN A 60 -7.66 -12.45 21.65
N GLY A 61 -8.17 -11.26 21.29
CA GLY A 61 -8.76 -10.30 22.23
C GLY A 61 -7.74 -9.50 23.07
N GLU A 62 -6.44 -9.72 22.90
CA GLU A 62 -5.38 -8.96 23.55
C GLU A 62 -4.87 -7.84 22.64
N LYS A 63 -4.69 -6.63 23.20
CA LYS A 63 -4.16 -5.46 22.47
C LYS A 63 -2.64 -5.39 22.64
N HIS A 64 -1.94 -5.25 21.53
CA HIS A 64 -0.48 -5.14 21.47
C HIS A 64 -0.09 -3.86 20.74
N PHE A 65 0.59 -2.95 21.44
CA PHE A 65 1.18 -1.76 20.83
C PHE A 65 2.49 -2.11 20.13
N ILE A 66 2.67 -1.60 18.92
CA ILE A 66 3.89 -1.79 18.11
C ILE A 66 4.74 -0.53 18.00
N THR A 67 4.27 0.59 18.55
CA THR A 67 4.96 1.89 18.55
C THR A 67 5.12 2.45 19.96
N GLY A 68 6.25 3.12 20.20
CA GLY A 68 6.50 3.85 21.45
C GLY A 68 5.72 5.18 21.55
N SER A 69 5.93 5.91 22.65
CA SER A 69 5.20 7.14 22.97
C SER A 69 5.99 8.44 22.72
N ALA A 70 7.06 8.38 21.92
CA ALA A 70 7.95 9.52 21.68
C ALA A 70 7.44 10.46 20.58
N TYR A 71 6.79 9.91 19.55
CA TYR A 71 6.31 10.63 18.37
C TYR A 71 4.96 10.05 17.95
N ALA A 72 4.15 10.85 17.25
CA ALA A 72 2.86 10.40 16.72
C ALA A 72 3.04 9.34 15.63
N ASN A 73 2.16 8.34 15.63
CA ASN A 73 2.10 7.28 14.63
C ASN A 73 0.65 7.13 14.17
N GLU A 74 0.41 7.20 12.87
CA GLU A 74 -0.93 7.37 12.30
C GLU A 74 -1.14 6.49 11.06
N SER A 75 -2.41 6.44 10.64
CA SER A 75 -2.86 5.80 9.40
C SER A 75 -2.31 4.38 9.19
N PRO A 76 -2.51 3.46 10.16
CA PRO A 76 -2.05 2.11 9.97
C PRO A 76 -2.88 1.39 8.89
N ASP A 77 -2.21 0.56 8.11
CA ASP A 77 -2.80 -0.33 7.10
C ASP A 77 -2.22 -1.74 7.32
N PHE A 78 -2.98 -2.78 6.95
CA PHE A 78 -2.54 -4.16 7.18
C PHE A 78 -3.01 -5.11 6.08
N ALA A 79 -2.15 -6.08 5.77
CA ALA A 79 -2.44 -7.18 4.86
C ALA A 79 -1.55 -8.37 5.21
N GLY A 80 -2.14 -9.56 5.28
CA GLY A 80 -1.43 -10.76 5.74
C GLY A 80 -0.80 -10.54 7.13
N ASP A 81 0.50 -10.83 7.25
CA ASP A 81 1.29 -10.67 8.48
C ASP A 81 1.94 -9.28 8.61
N TYR A 82 1.57 -8.32 7.78
CA TYR A 82 2.24 -7.03 7.69
C TYR A 82 1.35 -5.88 8.12
N ILE A 83 1.92 -4.99 8.92
CA ILE A 83 1.30 -3.73 9.34
C ILE A 83 2.22 -2.58 8.92
N THR A 84 1.70 -1.60 8.19
CA THR A 84 2.43 -0.38 7.85
C THR A 84 1.79 0.83 8.50
N TRP A 85 2.55 1.87 8.80
CA TRP A 85 2.05 3.14 9.33
C TRP A 85 2.98 4.29 8.99
N MET A 86 2.52 5.52 9.20
CA MET A 86 3.36 6.71 9.17
C MET A 86 3.71 7.15 10.59
N GLY A 87 4.99 7.34 10.87
CA GLY A 87 5.51 7.82 12.15
C GLY A 87 6.23 9.16 11.99
N GLN A 88 5.96 10.09 12.90
CA GLN A 88 6.56 11.42 12.85
C GLN A 88 8.04 11.35 13.26
N ALA A 89 8.91 11.96 12.46
CA ALA A 89 10.32 12.11 12.75
C ALA A 89 10.60 13.39 13.55
N VAL A 90 11.84 13.51 14.07
CA VAL A 90 12.30 14.66 14.87
C VAL A 90 12.07 16.01 14.20
N ASN A 91 12.18 16.05 12.87
CA ASN A 91 12.00 17.27 12.07
C ASN A 91 10.53 17.58 11.73
N GLY A 92 9.58 16.80 12.25
CA GLY A 92 8.14 16.97 11.99
C GLY A 92 7.63 16.21 10.76
N ASN A 93 8.52 15.72 9.89
CA ASN A 93 8.12 14.97 8.69
C ASN A 93 7.64 13.57 9.04
N TRP A 94 6.70 13.07 8.25
CA TRP A 94 6.24 11.68 8.32
C TRP A 94 7.19 10.73 7.59
N GLN A 95 7.41 9.57 8.21
CA GLN A 95 8.20 8.47 7.65
C GLN A 95 7.38 7.19 7.68
N VAL A 96 7.63 6.30 6.72
CA VAL A 96 6.91 5.03 6.58
C VAL A 96 7.66 3.91 7.31
N PHE A 97 6.91 3.12 8.07
CA PHE A 97 7.40 1.98 8.82
C PHE A 97 6.57 0.74 8.50
N LEU A 98 7.21 -0.42 8.56
CA LEU A 98 6.63 -1.74 8.34
C LEU A 98 6.92 -2.62 9.55
N TYR A 99 5.91 -3.33 10.05
CA TYR A 99 6.02 -4.33 11.10
C TYR A 99 5.59 -5.69 10.55
N ASP A 100 6.43 -6.68 10.78
CA ASP A 100 6.17 -8.07 10.45
C ASP A 100 5.74 -8.82 11.70
N LEU A 101 4.48 -9.26 11.73
CA LEU A 101 3.86 -10.00 12.85
C LEU A 101 4.54 -11.34 13.08
N SER A 102 5.05 -11.99 12.02
CA SER A 102 5.66 -13.31 12.11
C SER A 102 7.02 -13.28 12.82
N SER A 103 7.80 -12.22 12.60
CA SER A 103 9.12 -12.05 13.20
C SER A 103 9.14 -11.08 14.38
N GLY A 104 8.07 -10.30 14.58
CA GLY A 104 7.99 -9.21 15.56
C GLY A 104 8.95 -8.06 15.25
N THR A 105 9.34 -7.87 14.00
CA THR A 105 10.39 -6.91 13.60
C THR A 105 9.79 -5.66 12.95
N THR A 106 10.26 -4.49 13.39
CA THR A 106 9.97 -3.19 12.74
C THR A 106 11.10 -2.80 11.80
N THR A 107 10.75 -2.42 10.57
CA THR A 107 11.62 -1.84 9.56
C THR A 107 11.18 -0.42 9.26
N GLN A 108 12.08 0.55 9.40
CA GLN A 108 11.87 1.91 8.90
C GLN A 108 12.18 1.93 7.39
N ILE A 109 11.17 2.17 6.56
CA ILE A 109 11.32 2.16 5.10
C ILE A 109 11.92 3.48 4.64
N THR A 110 11.43 4.62 5.14
CA THR A 110 11.92 5.95 4.73
C THR A 110 12.62 6.68 5.86
N SER A 111 13.67 7.44 5.54
CA SER A 111 14.45 8.23 6.51
C SER A 111 14.63 9.70 6.12
N SER A 112 13.92 10.17 5.10
CA SER A 112 14.05 11.51 4.55
C SER A 112 12.81 11.89 3.74
N GLY A 113 12.63 13.20 3.50
CA GLY A 113 11.43 13.72 2.85
C GLY A 113 10.22 13.65 3.78
N ASN A 114 9.04 13.93 3.23
CA ASN A 114 7.77 13.76 3.92
C ASN A 114 6.98 12.66 3.20
N ASN A 115 6.58 11.61 3.93
CA ASN A 115 6.03 10.39 3.37
C ASN A 115 4.78 9.99 4.16
N GLN A 116 3.65 9.85 3.48
CA GLN A 116 2.34 9.69 4.09
C GLN A 116 1.53 8.58 3.43
N ASN A 117 0.37 8.27 4.02
CA ASN A 117 -0.64 7.35 3.50
C ASN A 117 -0.09 6.00 2.99
N PRO A 118 0.69 5.26 3.80
CA PRO A 118 1.23 3.99 3.37
C PRO A 118 0.13 2.92 3.27
N LYS A 119 0.27 2.01 2.31
CA LYS A 119 -0.52 0.78 2.14
C LYS A 119 0.40 -0.42 1.95
N VAL A 120 -0.02 -1.57 2.43
CA VAL A 120 0.81 -2.79 2.42
C VAL A 120 0.12 -3.96 1.71
N SER A 121 0.89 -4.76 0.99
CA SER A 121 0.42 -6.02 0.40
C SER A 121 0.60 -7.19 1.36
N ASP A 122 -0.09 -8.29 1.10
CA ASP A 122 0.08 -9.57 1.82
C ASP A 122 1.48 -10.19 1.64
N ARG A 123 2.31 -9.59 0.78
CA ARG A 123 3.72 -9.98 0.52
C ARG A 123 4.73 -9.04 1.19
N GLY A 124 4.27 -8.04 1.94
CA GLY A 124 5.14 -7.07 2.62
C GLY A 124 5.69 -5.98 1.70
N GLU A 125 5.11 -5.82 0.51
CA GLU A 125 5.39 -4.66 -0.36
C GLU A 125 4.62 -3.46 0.16
N VAL A 126 5.22 -2.27 0.13
CA VAL A 126 4.61 -1.06 0.69
C VAL A 126 4.58 0.04 -0.36
N VAL A 127 3.43 0.69 -0.51
CA VAL A 127 3.26 1.87 -1.36
C VAL A 127 2.88 3.05 -0.51
N TRP A 128 3.33 4.25 -0.89
CA TRP A 128 3.02 5.47 -0.15
C TRP A 128 3.10 6.69 -1.07
N GLU A 129 2.61 7.83 -0.59
CA GLU A 129 2.82 9.12 -1.22
C GLU A 129 3.98 9.87 -0.54
N GLY A 130 4.90 10.42 -1.34
CA GLY A 130 6.06 11.18 -0.88
C GLY A 130 6.14 12.54 -1.53
N TRP A 131 6.48 13.57 -0.76
CA TRP A 131 6.61 14.95 -1.25
C TRP A 131 7.92 15.15 -2.02
N VAL A 132 7.82 15.50 -3.30
CA VAL A 132 8.95 15.68 -4.22
C VAL A 132 8.72 16.92 -5.07
N PHE A 133 9.62 17.92 -4.95
CA PHE A 133 9.60 19.16 -5.75
C PHE A 133 8.19 19.78 -5.87
N ASP A 134 7.55 20.01 -4.72
CA ASP A 134 6.24 20.65 -4.58
C ASP A 134 5.04 19.83 -5.10
N SER A 135 5.18 18.51 -5.10
CA SER A 135 4.13 17.60 -5.58
C SER A 135 4.20 16.25 -4.86
N TRP A 136 3.04 15.66 -4.56
CA TRP A 136 2.95 14.30 -4.04
C TRP A 136 3.23 13.28 -5.16
N GLN A 137 4.04 12.28 -4.87
CA GLN A 137 4.41 11.23 -5.82
C GLN A 137 4.27 9.86 -5.19
N ILE A 138 3.94 8.84 -5.98
CA ILE A 138 3.79 7.48 -5.49
C ILE A 138 5.15 6.78 -5.50
N PHE A 139 5.46 6.13 -4.39
CA PHE A 139 6.64 5.30 -4.21
C PHE A 139 6.22 3.86 -3.90
N ASN A 140 7.11 2.92 -4.19
CA ASN A 140 6.95 1.51 -3.91
C ASN A 140 8.23 0.93 -3.29
N PHE A 141 8.05 0.11 -2.26
CA PHE A 141 9.06 -0.75 -1.65
C PHE A 141 8.72 -2.21 -1.96
N ASP A 142 9.59 -2.89 -2.71
CA ASP A 142 9.37 -4.27 -3.17
C ASP A 142 9.90 -5.34 -2.19
N GLY A 143 10.19 -4.96 -0.94
CA GLY A 143 10.87 -5.81 0.04
C GLY A 143 12.40 -5.71 -0.01
N MET A 144 12.98 -5.13 -1.06
CA MET A 144 14.43 -4.99 -1.22
C MET A 144 14.87 -3.54 -1.45
N LYS A 145 14.12 -2.78 -2.24
CA LYS A 145 14.48 -1.42 -2.64
C LYS A 145 13.25 -0.53 -2.79
N ILE A 146 13.51 0.77 -2.77
CA ILE A 146 12.52 1.82 -3.00
C ILE A 146 12.61 2.30 -4.46
N THR A 147 11.45 2.46 -5.10
CA THR A 147 11.32 3.01 -6.45
C THR A 147 10.25 4.10 -6.47
N GLN A 148 10.55 5.26 -7.06
CA GLN A 148 9.55 6.28 -7.35
C GLN A 148 8.78 5.88 -8.62
N LEU A 149 7.45 5.73 -8.53
CA LEU A 149 6.60 5.27 -9.63
C LEU A 149 6.06 6.42 -10.48
N THR A 150 5.85 7.61 -9.89
CA THR A 150 5.29 8.77 -10.59
C THR A 150 6.23 9.97 -10.55
N SER A 151 6.08 10.88 -11.52
CA SER A 151 6.74 12.17 -11.54
C SER A 151 5.82 13.24 -12.16
N GLY A 152 6.06 14.51 -11.83
CA GLY A 152 5.33 15.65 -12.39
C GLY A 152 4.04 15.93 -11.62
N ASP A 153 2.90 15.77 -12.28
CA ASP A 153 1.57 15.97 -11.69
C ASP A 153 1.39 15.20 -10.38
N THR A 154 0.70 15.84 -9.42
CA THR A 154 0.48 15.28 -8.08
C THR A 154 -0.27 13.96 -8.17
N SER A 155 0.24 12.98 -7.43
CA SER A 155 -0.26 11.61 -7.39
C SER A 155 -0.39 11.16 -5.93
N VAL A 156 -1.59 10.75 -5.54
CA VAL A 156 -2.02 10.55 -4.14
C VAL A 156 -2.95 9.35 -4.01
N ASN A 157 -3.29 9.01 -2.77
CA ASN A 157 -4.25 7.95 -2.44
C ASN A 157 -3.88 6.60 -3.07
N PRO A 158 -2.67 6.08 -2.81
CA PRO A 158 -2.29 4.81 -3.36
C PRO A 158 -3.08 3.66 -2.72
N GLY A 159 -3.18 2.56 -3.43
CA GLY A 159 -3.62 1.25 -2.97
C GLY A 159 -2.78 0.17 -3.63
N ILE A 160 -2.63 -0.98 -2.98
CA ILE A 160 -1.86 -2.11 -3.49
C ILE A 160 -2.60 -3.41 -3.25
N GLU A 161 -2.64 -4.28 -4.26
CA GLU A 161 -3.08 -5.66 -4.15
C GLU A 161 -2.41 -6.52 -5.22
N GLY A 162 -1.75 -7.60 -4.81
CA GLY A 162 -1.03 -8.48 -5.75
C GLY A 162 -0.02 -7.70 -6.59
N ASP A 163 -0.14 -7.79 -7.92
CA ASP A 163 0.74 -7.10 -8.88
C ASP A 163 0.40 -5.62 -9.10
N TYR A 164 -0.73 -5.15 -8.55
CA TYR A 164 -1.36 -3.90 -8.95
C TYR A 164 -1.23 -2.83 -7.88
N ILE A 165 -0.73 -1.67 -8.29
CA ILE A 165 -0.69 -0.45 -7.51
C ILE A 165 -1.62 0.54 -8.19
N ILE A 166 -2.64 1.01 -7.49
CA ILE A 166 -3.61 1.98 -8.00
C ILE A 166 -3.43 3.31 -7.28
N TYR A 167 -3.63 4.43 -7.97
CA TYR A 167 -3.49 5.75 -7.38
C TYR A 167 -4.27 6.79 -8.17
N ALA A 168 -4.55 7.93 -7.53
CA ALA A 168 -5.13 9.10 -8.15
C ALA A 168 -4.01 10.03 -8.64
N ARG A 169 -4.25 10.72 -9.76
CA ARG A 169 -3.40 11.80 -10.27
C ARG A 169 -4.26 13.02 -10.54
N LYS A 170 -3.76 14.22 -10.27
CA LYS A 170 -4.43 15.47 -10.62
C LYS A 170 -3.56 16.26 -11.57
N ASP A 171 -4.07 16.49 -12.77
CA ASP A 171 -3.33 17.27 -13.76
C ASP A 171 -3.39 18.77 -13.50
N ILE A 172 -2.60 19.51 -14.28
CA ILE A 172 -2.54 20.99 -14.24
C ILE A 172 -3.89 21.68 -14.53
N THR A 173 -4.87 20.99 -15.12
CA THR A 173 -6.22 21.53 -15.33
C THR A 173 -7.15 21.30 -14.13
N GLY A 174 -6.65 20.59 -13.12
CA GLY A 174 -7.38 20.16 -11.95
C GLY A 174 -8.22 18.90 -12.17
N THR A 175 -8.04 18.20 -13.28
CA THR A 175 -8.79 16.97 -13.59
C THR A 175 -8.15 15.77 -12.89
N TRP A 176 -8.95 15.09 -12.08
CA TRP A 176 -8.57 13.83 -11.45
C TRP A 176 -8.58 12.68 -12.47
N ARG A 177 -7.53 11.86 -12.44
CA ARG A 177 -7.39 10.60 -13.18
C ARG A 177 -7.06 9.48 -12.20
N SER A 178 -7.61 8.30 -12.42
CA SER A 178 -7.22 7.09 -11.71
C SER A 178 -6.31 6.28 -12.63
N ALA A 179 -5.23 5.73 -12.09
CA ALA A 179 -4.28 4.94 -12.85
C ALA A 179 -3.94 3.65 -12.08
N VAL A 180 -3.75 2.55 -12.80
CA VAL A 180 -3.23 1.30 -12.27
C VAL A 180 -1.85 1.06 -12.87
N TYR A 181 -0.88 0.76 -12.02
CA TYR A 181 0.47 0.34 -12.35
C TYR A 181 0.61 -1.16 -12.07
N SER A 182 1.14 -1.90 -13.04
CA SER A 182 1.52 -3.31 -12.89
C SER A 182 3.01 -3.39 -12.58
N VAL A 183 3.36 -3.98 -11.44
CA VAL A 183 4.74 -4.15 -10.99
C VAL A 183 5.49 -5.09 -11.94
N SER A 184 4.91 -6.23 -12.29
CA SER A 184 5.51 -7.22 -13.19
C SER A 184 5.74 -6.70 -14.61
N LYS A 185 4.84 -5.83 -15.11
CA LYS A 185 4.95 -5.22 -16.45
C LYS A 185 5.69 -3.88 -16.43
N ASN A 186 5.99 -3.34 -15.26
CA ASN A 186 6.66 -2.06 -15.06
C ASN A 186 6.02 -0.91 -15.89
N ARG A 187 4.69 -0.83 -15.89
CA ARG A 187 3.95 0.23 -16.60
C ARG A 187 2.61 0.54 -15.96
N ALA A 188 2.13 1.76 -16.17
CA ALA A 188 0.79 2.21 -15.77
C ALA A 188 -0.18 2.30 -16.95
N VAL A 189 -1.48 2.23 -16.62
CA VAL A 189 -2.62 2.44 -17.51
C VAL A 189 -3.62 3.35 -16.79
N ASP A 190 -4.08 4.39 -17.46
CA ASP A 190 -5.18 5.23 -16.96
C ASP A 190 -6.50 4.45 -17.00
N VAL A 191 -7.27 4.52 -15.92
CA VAL A 191 -8.56 3.83 -15.76
C VAL A 191 -9.69 4.74 -16.25
N THR A 192 -9.84 5.91 -15.62
CA THR A 192 -10.85 6.91 -15.97
C THR A 192 -10.47 8.28 -15.41
N THR A 193 -11.23 9.31 -15.79
CA THR A 193 -11.10 10.68 -15.27
C THR A 193 -12.34 11.12 -14.48
N GLY A 194 -12.26 12.27 -13.83
CA GLY A 194 -13.34 12.89 -13.09
C GLY A 194 -13.30 12.61 -11.59
N ILE A 195 -14.24 13.19 -10.84
CA ILE A 195 -14.23 13.23 -9.36
C ILE A 195 -14.20 11.85 -8.70
N ALA A 196 -14.82 10.83 -9.34
CA ALA A 196 -14.79 9.45 -8.85
C ALA A 196 -13.37 8.85 -8.84
N SER A 197 -12.40 9.46 -9.53
CA SER A 197 -11.02 9.01 -9.57
C SER A 197 -10.18 9.43 -8.36
N LYS A 198 -10.73 10.22 -7.42
CA LYS A 198 -9.97 10.75 -6.27
C LYS A 198 -9.49 9.68 -5.30
N TYR A 199 -10.26 8.61 -5.10
CA TYR A 199 -10.01 7.58 -4.08
C TYR A 199 -10.07 6.18 -4.68
N PRO A 200 -9.23 5.86 -5.68
CA PRO A 200 -9.31 4.59 -6.37
C PRO A 200 -8.71 3.48 -5.49
N LYS A 201 -9.31 2.29 -5.55
CA LYS A 201 -8.83 1.11 -4.80
C LYS A 201 -8.87 -0.11 -5.70
N VAL A 202 -8.00 -1.07 -5.40
CA VAL A 202 -8.02 -2.40 -5.99
C VAL A 202 -8.39 -3.38 -4.89
N ARG A 203 -9.36 -4.25 -5.17
CA ARG A 203 -9.83 -5.26 -4.22
C ARG A 203 -10.34 -6.50 -4.94
N ASN A 204 -9.77 -7.65 -4.62
CA ASN A 204 -9.96 -8.92 -5.31
C ASN A 204 -9.85 -8.76 -6.84
N GLY A 205 -8.85 -8.01 -7.30
CA GLY A 205 -8.60 -7.69 -8.72
C GLY A 205 -9.57 -6.68 -9.35
N LYS A 206 -10.64 -6.29 -8.64
CA LYS A 206 -11.60 -5.28 -9.12
C LYS A 206 -11.08 -3.89 -8.84
N ILE A 207 -11.38 -2.97 -9.74
CA ILE A 207 -11.11 -1.55 -9.55
C ILE A 207 -12.36 -0.88 -8.98
N ILE A 208 -12.22 -0.19 -7.86
CA ILE A 208 -13.27 0.53 -7.16
C ILE A 208 -12.93 2.02 -7.22
N LEU A 209 -13.91 2.83 -7.59
CA LEU A 209 -13.80 4.28 -7.75
C LEU A 209 -14.79 4.99 -6.82
N GLY A 210 -14.47 6.21 -6.39
CA GLY A 210 -15.30 7.00 -5.47
C GLY A 210 -14.86 6.89 -4.01
N GLY A 211 -15.33 7.84 -3.19
CA GLY A 211 -15.05 7.88 -1.75
C GLY A 211 -16.11 7.15 -0.93
N GLN A 212 -15.98 7.17 0.40
CA GLN A 212 -16.88 6.52 1.33
C GLN A 212 -18.36 6.87 1.04
N GLY A 213 -19.19 5.86 0.80
CA GLY A 213 -20.63 6.03 0.49
C GLY A 213 -20.97 6.28 -0.99
N SER A 214 -19.98 6.43 -1.87
CA SER A 214 -20.17 6.61 -3.32
C SER A 214 -19.33 5.64 -4.18
N GLU A 215 -18.78 4.61 -3.54
CA GLU A 215 -17.92 3.62 -4.20
C GLU A 215 -18.68 2.85 -5.29
N LYS A 216 -18.05 2.72 -6.47
CA LYS A 216 -18.58 2.00 -7.62
C LYS A 216 -17.48 1.16 -8.27
N GLU A 217 -17.83 -0.08 -8.60
CA GLU A 217 -16.95 -0.94 -9.40
C GLU A 217 -16.81 -0.38 -10.82
N PHE A 218 -15.57 -0.30 -11.29
CA PHE A 218 -15.25 -0.04 -12.69
C PHE A 218 -15.56 -1.29 -13.53
N GLY A 219 -15.89 -1.10 -14.80
CA GLY A 219 -16.37 -2.19 -15.66
C GLY A 219 -15.32 -3.22 -16.05
N LEU A 220 -14.04 -2.93 -15.82
CA LEU A 220 -12.91 -3.83 -16.09
C LEU A 220 -12.15 -4.11 -14.80
N ASN A 221 -11.59 -5.32 -14.68
CA ASN A 221 -10.66 -5.65 -13.61
C ASN A 221 -9.26 -5.11 -13.94
N ALA A 222 -8.37 -5.10 -12.95
CA ALA A 222 -6.98 -4.68 -13.15
C ALA A 222 -6.28 -5.51 -14.23
N ASP A 223 -6.43 -6.84 -14.22
CA ASP A 223 -5.84 -7.73 -15.24
C ASP A 223 -6.27 -7.35 -16.67
N ASP A 224 -7.55 -7.04 -16.87
CA ASP A 224 -8.11 -6.71 -18.19
C ASP A 224 -7.42 -5.49 -18.81
N LEU A 225 -7.03 -4.50 -17.99
CA LEU A 225 -6.32 -3.29 -18.46
C LEU A 225 -4.97 -3.62 -19.10
N PHE A 226 -4.33 -4.71 -18.69
CA PHE A 226 -3.00 -5.09 -19.17
C PHE A 226 -2.99 -6.30 -20.09
N ILE A 227 -4.11 -7.00 -20.28
CA ILE A 227 -4.26 -8.04 -21.30
C ILE A 227 -4.55 -7.41 -22.66
N LEU A 228 -5.28 -6.31 -22.69
CA LEU A 228 -5.77 -5.73 -23.94
C LEU A 228 -4.69 -4.98 -24.75
N ASP A 229 -3.49 -4.74 -24.19
CA ASP A 229 -2.37 -4.00 -24.82
C ASP A 229 -2.85 -2.84 -25.72
N LEU A 230 -3.87 -2.12 -25.24
CA LEU A 230 -4.56 -1.11 -26.04
C LEU A 230 -3.55 -0.01 -26.36
N ILE A 231 -3.24 0.12 -27.64
CA ILE A 231 -2.45 1.22 -28.16
C ILE A 231 -3.22 2.52 -27.82
N PRO A 232 -2.60 3.54 -27.22
CA PRO A 232 -3.27 4.80 -26.97
C PRO A 232 -3.83 5.36 -28.28
N LEU A 233 -5.09 5.79 -28.26
CA LEU A 233 -5.74 6.43 -29.40
C LEU A 233 -4.98 7.72 -29.74
N THR A 234 -4.14 7.69 -30.77
CA THR A 234 -3.67 8.92 -31.40
C THR A 234 -4.83 9.48 -32.21
N THR A 235 -5.50 10.50 -31.69
CA THR A 235 -6.43 11.31 -32.49
C THR A 235 -5.62 12.08 -33.52
N THR A 236 -5.54 11.51 -34.73
CA THR A 236 -5.17 12.27 -35.92
C THR A 236 -6.45 12.86 -36.49
N GLU A 237 -6.72 14.13 -36.21
CA GLU A 237 -7.46 14.96 -37.15
C GLU A 237 -6.64 16.21 -37.45
N SER A 238 -6.06 16.19 -38.64
CA SER A 238 -5.55 17.33 -39.37
C SER A 238 -6.74 18.14 -39.91
N ALA A 239 -6.74 19.46 -39.71
CA ALA A 239 -6.72 20.45 -40.81
C ALA A 239 -7.04 21.87 -40.30
N GLY A 240 -6.23 22.85 -40.71
CA GLY A 240 -6.67 24.25 -40.72
C GLY A 240 -5.59 25.32 -40.47
N THR A 241 -4.69 25.52 -41.43
CA THR A 241 -3.90 26.76 -41.56
C THR A 241 -4.79 27.99 -41.72
N LYS A 242 -4.49 29.09 -41.01
CA LYS A 242 -4.45 30.46 -41.55
C LYS A 242 -3.66 31.42 -40.65
N GLU A 243 -2.80 32.20 -41.32
CA GLU A 243 -1.90 33.24 -40.84
C GLU A 243 -2.59 34.57 -40.49
N ASP A 244 -1.85 35.36 -39.70
CA ASP A 244 -1.84 36.82 -39.49
C ASP A 244 -2.94 37.52 -38.69
N GLN A 245 -2.54 38.15 -37.57
CA GLN A 245 -2.28 39.60 -37.45
C GLN A 245 -1.66 39.92 -36.07
N ALA A 246 -0.69 40.82 -36.05
CA ALA A 246 0.00 41.33 -34.87
C ALA A 246 -0.62 42.66 -34.38
N THR A 247 -0.75 42.81 -33.06
CA THR A 247 -0.81 44.01 -32.19
C THR A 247 -1.45 43.54 -30.88
N GLU A 248 -1.06 43.88 -29.66
CA GLU A 248 -0.47 45.07 -29.05
C GLU A 248 0.07 44.65 -27.67
N SER A 249 1.13 45.29 -27.20
CA SER A 249 1.76 45.06 -25.90
C SER A 249 0.83 45.42 -24.75
N ALA A 250 0.42 44.42 -23.96
CA ALA A 250 -0.10 44.60 -22.62
C ALA A 250 0.98 44.16 -21.62
N GLU A 251 1.32 45.05 -20.68
CA GLU A 251 2.10 44.71 -19.49
C GLU A 251 1.41 43.54 -18.77
N VAL A 252 2.06 42.38 -18.79
CA VAL A 252 1.69 41.26 -17.92
C VAL A 252 2.30 41.59 -16.57
N ASP A 253 1.44 41.93 -15.61
CA ASP A 253 1.78 41.89 -14.21
C ASP A 253 2.27 40.46 -13.93
N ASN A 254 3.58 40.30 -13.73
CA ASN A 254 4.16 39.06 -13.27
C ASN A 254 3.80 38.89 -11.79
N GLU A 255 2.53 38.60 -11.51
CA GLU A 255 2.20 37.87 -10.30
C GLU A 255 2.92 36.53 -10.41
N ILE A 256 3.92 36.34 -9.55
CA ILE A 256 4.51 35.03 -9.32
C ILE A 256 3.33 34.13 -8.94
N PRO A 257 3.04 33.06 -9.70
CA PRO A 257 1.95 32.16 -9.32
C PRO A 257 2.24 31.69 -7.89
N GLU A 258 1.24 31.78 -7.03
CA GLU A 258 1.36 31.35 -5.63
C GLU A 258 1.94 29.94 -5.59
N THR A 259 3.01 29.75 -4.81
CA THR A 259 3.64 28.45 -4.63
C THR A 259 2.63 27.52 -3.98
N VAL A 260 2.13 26.53 -4.72
CA VAL A 260 1.24 25.50 -4.18
C VAL A 260 2.01 24.71 -3.13
N THR A 261 1.52 24.70 -1.90
CA THR A 261 2.14 24.02 -0.76
C THR A 261 1.57 22.63 -0.53
N GLU A 262 2.21 21.85 0.34
CA GLU A 262 1.73 20.56 0.79
C GLU A 262 0.33 20.66 1.41
N ASP A 263 0.11 21.70 2.22
CA ASP A 263 -1.13 21.94 2.96
C ASP A 263 -2.28 22.31 2.01
N ASP A 264 -2.03 23.08 0.94
CA ASP A 264 -3.06 23.46 -0.03
C ASP A 264 -3.69 22.24 -0.72
N ILE A 265 -2.86 21.23 -1.03
CA ILE A 265 -3.33 19.99 -1.67
C ILE A 265 -4.11 19.13 -0.66
N PHE A 266 -3.68 19.09 0.60
CA PHE A 266 -4.42 18.38 1.65
C PHE A 266 -5.78 18.98 1.93
N GLU A 267 -5.88 20.31 2.01
CA GLU A 267 -7.16 20.98 2.23
C GLU A 267 -8.16 20.65 1.12
N GLU A 268 -7.73 20.59 -0.14
CA GLU A 268 -8.62 20.22 -1.25
C GLU A 268 -9.12 18.77 -1.17
N LEU A 269 -8.26 17.85 -0.76
CA LEU A 269 -8.64 16.45 -0.55
C LEU A 269 -9.71 16.34 0.55
N ASN A 270 -9.53 17.06 1.66
CA ASN A 270 -10.40 17.00 2.83
C ASN A 270 -11.70 17.83 2.69
N ALA A 271 -11.67 18.96 1.99
CA ALA A 271 -12.85 19.83 1.80
C ALA A 271 -13.97 19.18 0.97
N THR A 272 -13.66 18.12 0.21
CA THR A 272 -14.63 17.43 -0.63
C THR A 272 -15.50 16.43 0.16
N GLU A 273 -14.99 15.86 1.25
CA GLU A 273 -15.74 14.89 2.07
C GLU A 273 -16.91 15.52 2.83
N LEU A 274 -16.82 16.82 3.16
CA LEU A 274 -17.88 17.56 3.85
C LEU A 274 -19.08 17.90 2.95
N ARG A 275 -18.94 17.89 1.62
CA ARG A 275 -20.06 18.17 0.68
C ARG A 275 -20.86 16.94 0.25
N SER A 276 -20.40 15.73 0.57
CA SER A 276 -21.16 14.49 0.30
C SER A 276 -22.06 14.04 1.46
N GLY A 277 -22.13 14.82 2.54
CA GLY A 277 -22.90 14.52 3.76
C GLY A 277 -24.20 15.32 3.94
N GLU A 278 -24.66 16.07 2.94
CA GLU A 278 -25.95 16.81 2.96
C GLU A 278 -26.98 16.24 1.99
#